data_AF-A0A920H3I1-F1
#
_entry.id   AF-A0A920H3I1-F1
#
_cell.length_a   1.000
_cell.length_b   1.000
_cell.length_c   1.000
_cell.angle_alpha   90.00
_cell.angle_beta   90.00
_cell.angle_gamma   90.00
#
_symmetry.space_group_name_H-M   'P 1'
#
loop_
_entity.id
_entity.type
_entity.pdbx_description
1 polymer ?
#
loop_
_entity_poly.entity_id
_entity_poly.type
_entity_poly.pdbx_seq_one_letter_code
_entity_poly.pdbx_strand_id
1 'polypeptide(L)'
;MWFPTMQVNENMKLRDGFIVVVLFWIVLSLCGALPLILSENVFMSYTDAFFESVSGLTTTGATIFSDLTNVPESILFYRQYLQWLGGLGIIVLAIAILPTLGIGGMQLYKAEVAGPLKINLLLELLRPQKHYGSFIFF
;
A
#
# COMPACT_ATOMS: atom_id res chain seq x y z
N MET A 1 29.56 -7.15 -4.19
CA MET A 1 29.23 -5.74 -4.50
C MET A 1 28.14 -5.27 -3.53
N TRP A 2 28.50 -4.82 -2.32
CA TRP A 2 27.54 -4.36 -1.30
C TRP A 2 27.96 -3.02 -0.65
N PHE A 3 29.09 -2.46 -1.08
CA PHE A 3 29.73 -1.33 -0.43
C PHE A 3 29.08 0.07 -0.60
N PRO A 4 28.31 0.41 -1.66
CA PRO A 4 27.95 1.82 -1.86
C PRO A 4 26.64 2.29 -1.20
N THR A 5 25.79 1.41 -0.67
CA THR A 5 24.45 1.79 -0.15
C THR A 5 24.31 1.77 1.37
N MET A 6 25.35 1.36 2.11
CA MET A 6 25.28 1.20 3.58
C MET A 6 25.31 2.52 4.38
N GLN A 7 25.58 3.66 3.75
CA GLN A 7 25.87 4.92 4.47
C GLN A 7 24.83 6.03 4.31
N VAL A 8 23.67 5.76 3.69
CA VAL A 8 22.65 6.80 3.50
C VAL A 8 21.67 6.78 4.67
N ASN A 9 21.96 7.60 5.69
CA ASN A 9 21.05 7.89 6.81
C ASN A 9 20.29 9.19 6.51
N GLU A 10 19.64 9.25 5.34
CA GLU A 10 18.74 10.35 5.02
C GLU A 10 17.33 10.02 5.49
N ASN A 11 16.67 11.01 6.11
CA ASN A 11 15.24 10.95 6.39
C ASN A 11 14.49 10.73 5.06
N MET A 12 14.14 9.48 4.74
CA MET A 12 13.41 9.15 3.52
C MET A 12 12.14 9.98 3.47
N LYS A 13 12.06 10.85 2.46
CA LYS A 13 10.88 11.68 2.26
C LYS A 13 9.79 10.80 1.65
N LEU A 14 8.53 11.16 1.86
CA LEU A 14 7.38 10.45 1.31
C LEU A 14 7.47 10.31 -0.24
N ARG A 15 8.12 11.28 -0.91
CA ARG A 15 8.43 11.26 -2.34
C ARG A 15 9.33 10.10 -2.76
N ASP A 16 10.31 9.73 -1.93
CA ASP A 16 11.24 8.64 -2.23
C ASP A 16 10.52 7.29 -2.16
N GLY A 17 9.57 7.13 -1.22
CA GLY A 17 8.69 5.97 -1.15
C GLY A 17 7.85 5.78 -2.41
N PHE A 18 7.25 6.85 -2.96
CA PHE A 18 6.51 6.77 -4.22
C PHE A 18 7.39 6.32 -5.40
N ILE A 19 8.60 6.86 -5.51
CA ILE A 19 9.54 6.47 -6.57
C ILE A 19 9.90 4.99 -6.45
N VAL A 20 10.18 4.52 -5.23
CA VAL A 20 10.49 3.11 -4.97
C VAL A 20 9.34 2.20 -5.39
N VAL A 21 8.09 2.55 -5.10
CA VAL A 21 6.93 1.75 -5.51
C VAL A 21 6.80 1.68 -7.03
N VAL A 22 6.93 2.82 -7.73
CA VAL A 22 6.86 2.84 -9.19
C VAL A 22 7.98 2.01 -9.82
N LEU A 23 9.22 2.17 -9.35
CA LEU A 23 10.36 1.40 -9.83
C LEU A 23 10.22 -0.09 -9.53
N PHE A 24 9.67 -0.44 -8.38
CA PHE A 24 9.43 -1.83 -8.00
C PHE A 24 8.54 -2.55 -9.02
N TRP A 25 7.42 -1.95 -9.41
CA TRP A 25 6.53 -2.52 -10.42
C TRP A 25 7.18 -2.58 -11.81
N ILE A 26 7.88 -1.52 -12.23
CA ILE A 26 8.57 -1.50 -13.53
C ILE A 26 9.62 -2.61 -13.62
N VAL A 27 10.48 -2.75 -12.60
CA VAL A 27 11.54 -3.76 -12.58
C VAL A 27 10.94 -5.17 -12.55
N LEU A 28 9.91 -5.41 -11.73
CA LEU A 28 9.23 -6.70 -11.70
C LEU A 28 8.60 -7.05 -13.05
N SER A 29 7.96 -6.09 -13.73
CA SER A 29 7.38 -6.33 -15.06
C SER A 29 8.42 -6.60 -16.14
N LEU A 30 9.58 -5.92 -16.08
CA LEU A 30 10.69 -6.23 -16.99
C LEU A 30 11.25 -7.63 -16.72
N CYS A 31 11.45 -7.99 -15.46
CA CYS A 31 11.91 -9.33 -15.08
C CYS A 31 10.89 -10.42 -15.42
N GLY A 32 9.60 -10.15 -15.21
CA GLY A 32 8.51 -11.09 -15.50
C GLY A 32 8.26 -11.30 -17.00
N ALA A 33 8.70 -10.37 -17.84
CA ALA A 33 8.67 -10.54 -19.29
C ALA A 33 9.78 -11.48 -19.79
N LEU A 34 10.89 -11.64 -19.05
CA LEU A 34 12.04 -12.44 -19.51
C LEU A 34 11.68 -13.90 -19.83
N PRO A 35 10.97 -14.65 -18.97
CA PRO A 35 10.63 -16.03 -19.28
C PRO A 35 9.69 -16.17 -20.48
N LEU A 36 8.85 -15.16 -20.72
CA LEU A 36 7.95 -15.12 -21.88
C LEU A 36 8.71 -14.85 -23.18
N ILE A 37 9.73 -13.99 -23.16
CA ILE A 37 10.59 -13.69 -24.32
C ILE A 37 11.52 -14.87 -24.65
N LEU A 38 12.05 -15.54 -23.63
CA LEU A 38 13.00 -16.65 -23.79
C LEU A 38 12.32 -17.99 -24.08
N SER A 39 11.00 -18.06 -24.00
CA SER A 39 10.25 -19.29 -24.27
C SER A 39 10.24 -19.59 -25.77
N GLU A 40 10.85 -20.70 -26.17
CA GLU A 40 10.85 -21.17 -27.57
C GLU A 40 9.46 -21.61 -28.05
N ASN A 41 8.54 -21.87 -27.13
CA ASN A 41 7.21 -22.41 -27.45
C ASN A 41 6.20 -21.32 -27.83
N VAL A 42 6.47 -20.05 -27.53
CA VAL A 42 5.58 -18.93 -27.84
C VAL A 42 6.42 -17.79 -28.40
N PHE A 43 6.31 -17.59 -29.71
CA PHE A 43 6.92 -16.44 -30.37
C PHE A 43 6.11 -15.18 -30.03
N MET A 44 6.67 -14.33 -29.15
CA MET A 44 6.09 -13.05 -28.79
C MET A 44 7.07 -11.91 -29.07
N SER A 45 6.55 -10.75 -29.48
CA SER A 45 7.35 -9.52 -29.50
C SER A 45 7.70 -9.11 -28.07
N TYR A 46 8.80 -8.36 -27.90
CA TYR A 46 9.19 -7.75 -26.62
C TYR A 46 8.06 -6.94 -25.98
N THR A 47 7.32 -6.19 -26.79
CA THR A 47 6.18 -5.37 -26.35
C THR A 47 5.04 -6.22 -25.80
N ASP A 48 4.81 -7.36 -26.42
CA ASP A 48 3.69 -8.24 -26.10
C ASP A 48 3.99 -9.02 -24.81
N ALA A 49 5.22 -9.51 -24.68
CA ALA A 49 5.68 -10.15 -23.46
C ALA A 49 5.70 -9.18 -22.28
N PHE A 50 6.11 -7.93 -22.51
CA PHE A 50 6.03 -6.89 -21.49
C PHE A 50 4.58 -6.60 -21.09
N PHE A 51 3.67 -6.49 -22.06
CA PHE A 51 2.25 -6.28 -21.79
C PHE A 51 1.63 -7.44 -20.99
N GLU A 52 1.89 -8.69 -21.36
CA GLU A 52 1.43 -9.86 -20.60
C GLU A 52 2.00 -9.86 -19.18
N SER A 53 3.28 -9.51 -19.02
CA SER A 53 3.91 -9.45 -17.69
C SER A 53 3.31 -8.36 -16.81
N VAL A 54 3.14 -7.14 -17.34
CA VAL A 54 2.49 -6.03 -16.64
C VAL A 54 1.07 -6.43 -16.25
N SER A 55 0.28 -6.90 -17.21
CA SER A 55 -1.11 -7.32 -17.00
C SER A 55 -1.26 -8.41 -15.93
N GLY A 56 -0.35 -9.38 -15.94
CA GLY A 56 -0.28 -10.43 -14.91
C GLY A 56 0.06 -9.86 -13.55
N LEU A 57 1.16 -9.12 -13.43
CA LEU A 57 1.63 -8.58 -12.14
C LEU A 57 0.69 -7.53 -11.55
N THR A 58 -0.02 -6.75 -12.35
CA THR A 58 -1.01 -5.80 -11.85
C THR A 58 -2.37 -6.46 -11.59
N THR A 59 -2.47 -7.79 -11.73
CA THR A 59 -3.71 -8.57 -11.60
C THR A 59 -4.84 -8.09 -12.52
N THR A 60 -4.48 -7.46 -13.64
CA THR A 60 -5.44 -6.96 -14.63
C THR A 60 -6.02 -8.10 -15.47
N GLY A 61 -5.20 -9.12 -15.79
CA GLY A 61 -5.66 -10.32 -16.49
C GLY A 61 -6.04 -10.11 -17.96
N ALA A 62 -5.69 -8.97 -18.55
CA ALA A 62 -5.74 -8.76 -20.00
C ALA A 62 -4.72 -9.65 -20.72
N THR A 63 -5.03 -10.10 -21.93
CA THR A 63 -4.18 -11.03 -22.67
C THR A 63 -4.11 -10.70 -24.16
N ILE A 64 -2.97 -11.01 -24.77
CA ILE A 64 -2.73 -10.91 -26.22
C ILE A 64 -3.01 -12.24 -26.92
N PHE A 65 -3.00 -13.35 -26.17
CA PHE A 65 -3.35 -14.66 -26.71
C PHE A 65 -4.80 -14.69 -27.18
N SER A 66 -5.00 -14.95 -28.47
CA SER A 66 -6.34 -15.10 -29.07
C SER A 66 -7.02 -16.42 -28.69
N ASP A 67 -6.23 -17.48 -28.50
CA ASP A 67 -6.71 -18.79 -28.07
C ASP A 67 -5.73 -19.37 -27.03
N LEU A 68 -6.26 -19.58 -25.82
CA LEU A 68 -5.50 -20.10 -24.67
C LEU A 68 -5.37 -21.62 -24.68
N THR A 69 -6.18 -22.32 -25.50
CA THR A 69 -6.20 -23.79 -25.57
C THR A 69 -4.95 -24.35 -26.24
N ASN A 70 -4.33 -23.56 -27.11
CA ASN A 70 -3.12 -23.93 -27.85
C ASN A 70 -1.81 -23.47 -27.19
N VAL A 71 -1.89 -22.84 -26.01
CA VAL A 71 -0.71 -22.36 -25.27
C VAL A 71 -0.21 -23.48 -24.35
N PRO A 72 1.12 -23.71 -24.26
CA PRO A 72 1.68 -24.67 -23.32
C PRO A 72 1.25 -24.42 -21.87
N GLU A 73 0.93 -25.49 -21.14
CA GLU A 73 0.51 -25.45 -19.74
C GLU A 73 1.52 -24.73 -18.81
N SER A 74 2.81 -24.80 -19.12
CA SER A 74 3.85 -24.09 -18.37
C SER A 74 3.69 -22.57 -18.42
N ILE A 75 3.24 -22.03 -19.55
CA ILE A 75 3.01 -20.60 -19.74
C ILE A 75 1.70 -20.19 -19.09
N LEU A 76 0.65 -21.03 -19.19
CA LEU A 76 -0.61 -20.81 -18.49
C LEU A 76 -0.40 -20.74 -16.97
N PHE A 77 0.40 -21.66 -16.42
CA PHE A 77 0.81 -21.63 -15.01
C PHE A 77 1.61 -20.37 -14.67
N TYR A 78 2.57 -19.98 -15.51
CA TYR A 78 3.38 -18.78 -15.29
C TYR A 78 2.52 -17.51 -15.22
N ARG A 79 1.48 -17.40 -16.06
CA ARG A 79 0.55 -16.26 -16.04
C ARG A 79 -0.24 -16.20 -14.73
N GLN A 80 -0.74 -17.34 -14.25
CA GLN A 80 -1.40 -17.41 -12.94
C GLN A 80 -0.44 -17.09 -11.80
N TYR A 81 0.81 -17.53 -11.91
CA TYR A 81 1.86 -17.22 -10.95
C TYR A 81 2.18 -15.72 -10.90
N LEU A 82 2.24 -15.03 -12.05
CA LEU A 82 2.41 -13.58 -12.09
C LEU A 82 1.26 -12.83 -11.42
N GLN A 83 0.01 -13.28 -11.60
CA GLN A 83 -1.15 -12.71 -10.90
C GLN A 83 -1.08 -12.96 -9.39
N TRP A 84 -0.68 -14.16 -8.98
CA TRP A 84 -0.51 -14.48 -7.58
C TRP A 84 0.59 -13.60 -6.92
N LEU A 85 1.73 -13.44 -7.59
CA LEU A 85 2.80 -12.54 -7.16
C LEU A 85 2.33 -11.08 -7.09
N GLY A 86 1.57 -10.64 -8.08
CA GLY A 86 0.95 -9.32 -8.13
C GLY A 86 0.03 -9.05 -6.94
N GLY A 87 -0.86 -10.00 -6.67
CA GLY A 87 -1.78 -9.96 -5.53
C GLY A 87 -1.05 -9.91 -4.18
N LEU A 88 0.03 -10.69 -4.03
CA LEU A 88 0.89 -10.61 -2.85
C LEU A 88 1.61 -9.27 -2.75
N GLY A 89 2.08 -8.73 -3.88
CA GLY A 89 2.76 -7.44 -3.97
C GLY A 89 1.88 -6.28 -3.48
N ILE A 90 0.62 -6.20 -3.93
CA ILE A 90 -0.29 -5.14 -3.48
C ILE A 90 -0.65 -5.26 -1.99
N ILE A 91 -0.77 -6.48 -1.45
CA ILE A 91 -1.00 -6.70 -0.02
C ILE A 91 0.19 -6.20 0.81
N VAL A 92 1.41 -6.57 0.42
CA VAL A 92 2.63 -6.12 1.12
C VAL A 92 2.77 -4.60 1.05
N LEU A 93 2.51 -4.00 -0.12
CA LEU A 93 2.50 -2.55 -0.27
C LEU A 93 1.44 -1.87 0.60
N ALA A 94 0.23 -2.43 0.67
CA ALA A 94 -0.82 -1.90 1.53
C ALA A 94 -0.37 -1.90 2.99
N ILE A 95 0.17 -3.01 3.50
CA ILE A 95 0.68 -3.10 4.88
C ILE A 95 1.85 -2.14 5.12
N ALA A 96 2.72 -1.93 4.14
CA ALA A 96 3.84 -0.99 4.26
C ALA A 96 3.39 0.48 4.25
N ILE A 97 2.36 0.82 3.46
CA ILE A 97 1.89 2.19 3.24
C ILE A 97 0.86 2.61 4.31
N LEU A 98 -0.01 1.70 4.77
CA LEU A 98 -1.07 1.97 5.75
C LEU A 98 -0.58 2.71 7.02
N PRO A 99 0.58 2.38 7.64
CA PRO A 99 1.11 3.10 8.79
C PRO A 99 1.43 4.56 8.48
N THR A 100 1.92 4.84 7.27
CA THR A 100 2.36 6.19 6.85
C THR A 100 1.20 7.12 6.55
N LEU A 101 0.00 6.61 6.21
CA LEU A 101 -1.20 7.43 6.02
C LEU A 101 -1.87 7.84 7.34
N GLY A 102 -1.48 7.29 8.49
CA GLY A 102 -2.01 7.69 9.80
C GLY A 102 -3.49 7.35 10.04
N ILE A 103 -4.14 6.60 9.13
CA ILE A 103 -5.57 6.27 9.18
C ILE A 103 -5.86 5.10 10.15
N GLY A 104 -4.87 4.28 10.52
CA GLY A 104 -5.08 3.08 11.34
C GLY A 104 -4.98 3.25 12.86
N GLY A 105 -4.04 4.06 13.38
CA GLY A 105 -3.76 4.12 14.83
C GLY A 105 -4.31 5.36 15.54
N MET A 106 -4.31 6.52 14.87
CA MET A 106 -4.67 7.80 15.49
C MET A 106 -6.17 7.93 15.74
N GLN A 107 -7.01 7.29 14.91
CA GLN A 107 -8.47 7.32 15.08
C GLN A 107 -8.95 6.33 16.15
N LEU A 108 -8.36 5.13 16.20
CA LEU A 108 -8.57 4.17 17.29
C LEU A 108 -8.05 4.73 18.63
N TYR A 109 -6.88 5.38 18.67
CA TYR A 109 -6.39 6.09 19.85
C TYR A 109 -7.30 7.27 20.25
N LYS A 110 -7.88 8.02 19.32
CA LYS A 110 -8.88 9.06 19.63
C LYS A 110 -10.22 8.48 20.11
N ALA A 111 -10.57 7.26 19.71
CA ALA A 111 -11.78 6.58 20.16
C ALA A 111 -11.59 5.97 21.57
N GLU A 112 -10.40 5.44 21.88
CA GLU A 112 -10.06 4.91 23.21
C GLU A 112 -9.66 6.02 24.21
N VAL A 113 -8.96 7.06 23.76
CA VAL A 113 -8.68 8.28 24.54
C VAL A 113 -9.83 9.26 24.37
N ALA A 114 -11.02 8.83 24.80
CA ALA A 114 -12.09 9.73 25.20
C ALA A 114 -11.70 10.39 26.55
N GLY A 115 -10.72 11.29 26.54
CA GLY A 115 -10.41 12.19 27.66
C GLY A 115 -10.22 13.63 27.13
N PRO A 116 -10.24 14.70 27.95
CA PRO A 116 -10.84 14.98 29.25
C PRO A 116 -12.08 15.91 29.11
N LEU A 117 -12.67 16.03 27.91
CA LEU A 117 -13.76 16.98 27.63
C LEU A 117 -15.01 16.75 28.50
N LYS A 118 -15.33 15.50 28.86
CA LYS A 118 -16.43 15.19 29.78
C LYS A 118 -16.17 15.62 31.22
N ILE A 119 -14.91 15.67 31.67
CA ILE A 119 -14.56 16.04 33.05
C ILE A 119 -14.75 17.55 33.26
N ASN A 120 -14.39 18.38 32.28
CA ASN A 120 -14.62 19.83 32.39
C ASN A 120 -16.12 20.18 32.41
N LEU A 121 -16.94 19.51 31.58
CA LEU A 121 -18.40 19.68 31.61
C LEU A 121 -19.03 19.18 32.92
N LEU A 122 -18.55 18.07 33.48
CA LEU A 122 -19.00 17.58 34.79
C LEU A 122 -18.58 18.51 35.94
N LEU A 123 -17.36 19.06 35.89
CA LEU A 123 -16.87 20.03 36.88
C LEU A 123 -17.62 21.37 36.79
N GLU A 124 -18.09 21.76 35.60
CA GLU A 124 -18.90 22.95 35.39
C GLU A 124 -20.34 22.77 35.89
N LEU A 125 -20.91 21.56 35.78
CA LEU A 125 -22.21 21.19 36.37
C LEU A 125 -22.16 20.98 37.89
N LEU A 126 -21.01 20.56 38.44
CA LEU A 126 -20.80 20.37 39.87
C LEU A 126 -20.27 21.63 40.59
N ARG A 127 -20.06 22.75 39.88
CA ARG A 127 -19.65 24.01 40.50
C ARG A 127 -20.84 24.58 41.31
N PRO A 128 -20.76 24.66 42.66
CA PRO A 128 -21.85 25.20 43.45
C PRO A 128 -22.05 26.69 43.12
N GLN A 129 -23.25 27.04 42.64
CA GLN A 129 -23.73 28.41 42.47
C GLN A 129 -23.76 29.09 43.85
N LYS A 130 -22.68 29.78 44.20
CA LYS A 130 -22.61 30.58 45.43
C LYS A 130 -23.38 31.89 45.18
N HIS A 131 -24.71 31.84 45.34
CA HIS A 131 -25.54 33.03 45.50
C HIS A 131 -25.08 33.77 46.76
N TYR A 132 -24.32 34.85 46.60
CA TYR A 132 -24.10 35.81 47.67
C TYR A 132 -25.32 36.72 47.78
N GLY A 133 -26.02 36.58 48.90
CA GLY A 133 -27.09 37.48 49.31
C GLY A 133 -26.57 38.90 49.42
N SER A 134 -27.13 39.79 48.60
CA SER A 134 -27.20 41.21 48.88
C SER A 134 -28.22 41.39 50.00
N PHE A 135 -27.79 41.55 51.25
CA PHE A 135 -28.50 42.32 52.28
C PHE A 135 -27.66 42.44 53.57
N ILE A 136 -27.73 43.65 54.15
CA ILE A 136 -27.49 44.10 55.55
C ILE A 136 -26.11 44.74 55.93
N PHE A 137 -26.23 46.00 56.42
CA PHE A 137 -25.31 46.94 57.09
C PHE A 137 -24.27 47.65 56.19
N PHE A 138 -24.41 48.93 55.85
CA PHE A 138 -24.84 50.13 56.57
C PHE A 138 -25.80 51.01 55.73
#